data_AF-A0A0F0L7E8-F1
#
_entry.id   AF-A0A0F0L7E8-F1
#
_cell.length_a   1.000
_cell.length_b   1.000
_cell.length_c   1.000
_cell.angle_alpha   90.00
_cell.angle_beta   90.00
_cell.angle_gamma   90.00
#
_symmetry.space_group_name_H-M   'P 1'
#
loop_
_entity.id
_entity.type
_entity.pdbx_description
1 polymer ?
#
loop_
_entity_poly.entity_id
_entity_poly.type
_entity_poly.pdbx_seq_one_letter_code
_entity_poly.pdbx_strand_id
1 'polypeptide(L)' 'MFDGVDLAILRGQITGLLGPSGCGKTTLMRSIVGVQRIASGEVTVLGSRADHANCEIGCRTARRAQRSTAT' A
#
# COMPACT_ATOMS: atom_id res chain seq x y z
N MET A 1 -16.66 3.79 4.04
CA MET A 1 -15.89 3.19 5.16
C MET A 1 -14.54 3.88 5.34
N PHE A 2 -13.85 4.23 4.27
CA PHE A 2 -12.77 5.21 4.35
C PHE A 2 -13.30 6.54 3.82
N ASP A 3 -13.31 7.57 4.67
CA ASP A 3 -13.63 8.95 4.30
C ASP A 3 -12.32 9.74 4.31
N GLY A 4 -11.82 10.10 3.12
CA GLY A 4 -10.68 11.03 2.97
C GLY A 4 -9.47 10.70 3.85
N VAL A 5 -8.84 9.53 3.64
CA VAL A 5 -7.61 9.17 4.37
C VAL A 5 -6.38 9.66 3.59
N ASP A 6 -5.79 10.75 4.06
CA ASP A 6 -4.49 11.23 3.58
C ASP A 6 -3.37 10.64 4.43
N LEU A 7 -2.54 9.79 3.82
CA LEU A 7 -1.40 9.18 4.48
C LEU A 7 -0.15 9.28 3.60
N ALA A 8 0.88 9.94 4.10
CA ALA A 8 2.19 10.00 3.48
C ALA A 8 3.18 9.14 4.27
N ILE A 9 3.72 8.10 3.63
CA ILE A 9 4.76 7.24 4.20
C ILE A 9 6.09 7.61 3.56
N LEU A 10 7.03 8.11 4.36
CA LEU A 10 8.37 8.47 3.88
C LEU A 10 9.23 7.21 3.67
N ARG A 11 10.19 7.30 2.74
CA ARG A 11 11.14 6.20 2.51
C ARG A 11 11.96 5.96 3.78
N GLY A 12 12.12 4.68 4.14
CA GLY A 12 12.87 4.27 5.34
C GLY A 12 12.05 4.22 6.62
N GLN A 13 10.75 4.55 6.58
CA GLN A 13 9.85 4.35 7.72
C GLN A 13 9.09 3.02 7.60
N ILE A 14 8.94 2.35 8.74
CA ILE A 14 8.07 1.19 8.90
C ILE A 14 6.75 1.70 9.47
N THR A 15 5.69 1.68 8.66
CA THR A 15 4.35 2.11 9.09
C THR A 15 3.48 0.90 9.38
N GLY A 16 3.05 0.76 10.62
CA GLY A 16 2.06 -0.23 11.04
C GLY A 16 0.64 0.32 10.89
N LEU A 17 -0.24 -0.42 10.21
CA LEU A 17 -1.65 -0.07 10.12
C LEU A 17 -2.43 -0.77 11.24
N LEU A 18 -2.84 0.00 12.26
CA LEU A 18 -3.58 -0.50 13.42
C LEU A 18 -5.05 -0.05 13.38
N GLY A 19 -5.98 -0.89 13.85
CA GLY A 19 -7.39 -0.54 13.95
C GLY A 19 -8.30 -1.75 14.24
N PRO A 20 -9.61 -1.55 14.48
CA PRO A 20 -10.57 -2.62 14.77
C PRO A 20 -10.67 -3.67 13.66
N SER A 21 -10.85 -4.95 14.00
CA SER A 21 -11.09 -6.00 13.00
C SER A 21 -12.28 -5.60 12.11
N GLY A 22 -12.11 -5.68 10.79
CA GLY A 22 -13.12 -5.24 9.82
C GLY A 22 -12.98 -3.81 9.29
N CYS A 23 -12.08 -2.97 9.83
CA CYS A 23 -11.92 -1.58 9.34
C CYS A 23 -11.23 -1.44 7.96
N GLY A 24 -11.06 -2.53 7.22
CA GLY A 24 -10.50 -2.50 5.86
C GLY A 24 -8.97 -2.42 5.77
N LYS A 25 -8.22 -2.71 6.84
CA LYS A 25 -6.74 -2.66 6.85
C LYS A 25 -6.09 -3.51 5.77
N THR A 26 -6.54 -4.75 5.64
CA THR A 26 -6.07 -5.67 4.61
C THR A 26 -6.40 -5.15 3.22
N THR A 27 -7.58 -4.54 3.05
CA THR A 27 -7.99 -3.89 1.80
C THR A 27 -7.09 -2.70 1.46
N LEU A 28 -6.73 -1.87 2.45
CA LEU A 28 -5.80 -0.75 2.27
C LEU A 28 -4.40 -1.25 1.89
N MET A 29 -3.86 -2.24 2.61
CA MET A 29 -2.56 -2.84 2.30
C MET A 29 -2.54 -3.45 0.89
N ARG A 30 -3.58 -4.18 0.48
CA ARG A 30 -3.67 -4.73 -0.88
C ARG A 30 -3.79 -3.64 -1.94
N SER A 31 -4.42 -2.50 -1.62
CA SER A 31 -4.52 -1.35 -2.53
C SER A 31 -3.15 -0.68 -2.70
N ILE A 32 -2.38 -0.53 -1.62
CA ILE A 32 -0.99 -0.01 -1.66
C ILE A 32 -0.08 -0.93 -2.48
N VAL A 33 -0.22 -2.24 -2.35
CA VAL A 33 0.56 -3.21 -3.15
C VAL A 33 0.03 -3.30 -4.60
N GLY A 34 -1.04 -2.58 -4.97
CA GLY A 34 -1.62 -2.60 -6.32
C GLY A 34 -2.40 -3.89 -6.65
N VAL A 35 -2.71 -4.72 -5.65
CA VAL A 35 -3.43 -6.01 -5.81
C VAL A 35 -4.95 -5.83 -5.69
N GLN A 36 -5.41 -4.72 -5.13
CA GLN A 36 -6.83 -4.37 -4.99
C GLN A 36 -7.15 -3.14 -5.83
N ARG A 37 -8.29 -3.15 -6.53
CA ARG A 37 -8.80 -1.95 -7.23
C ARG A 37 -9.18 -0.86 -6.24
N ILE A 38 -8.66 0.34 -6.47
CA ILE A 38 -9.03 1.56 -5.77
C ILE A 38 -10.33 2.08 -6.40
N ALA A 39 -11.40 2.17 -5.61
CA ALA A 39 -12.70 2.64 -6.09
C ALA A 39 -12.73 4.16 -6.32
N SER A 40 -11.94 4.91 -5.55
CA SER A 40 -11.84 6.37 -5.61
C SER A 40 -10.54 6.84 -4.97
N GLY A 41 -9.96 7.93 -5.47
CA GLY A 41 -8.70 8.49 -4.99
C GLY A 41 -7.48 7.96 -5.75
N GLU A 42 -6.29 8.30 -5.26
CA GLU A 42 -5.02 7.94 -5.86
C GLU A 42 -4.06 7.40 -4.79
N VAL A 43 -3.31 6.35 -5.13
CA VAL A 43 -2.23 5.84 -4.29
C VAL A 43 -0.96 5.85 -5.12
N THR A 44 0.09 6.49 -4.62
CA THR A 44 1.40 6.51 -5.27
C THR A 44 2.41 5.78 -4.40
N VAL A 45 3.09 4.80 -4.97
CA VAL A 45 4.07 3.96 -4.28
C VAL A 45 5.39 4.02 -5.02
N LEU A 46 6.46 4.36 -4.29
CA LEU A 46 7.81 4.53 -4.84
C LEU A 46 7.92 5.54 -6.00
N GLY A 47 6.95 6.45 -6.14
CA GLY A 47 6.90 7.42 -7.25
C GLY A 47 6.13 6.91 -8.48
N SER A 48 5.41 5.79 -8.38
CA SER A 48 4.56 5.26 -9.43
C SER A 48 3.12 5.08 -8.92
N ARG A 49 2.12 5.41 -9.75
CA ARG A 49 0.71 5.25 -9.40
C ARG A 49 0.40 3.76 -9.23
N ALA A 50 -0.10 3.36 -8.08
CA ALA A 50 -0.50 1.99 -7.76
C ALA A 50 -1.92 1.74 -8.28
N ASP A 51 -2.04 1.56 -9.59
CA ASP A 51 -3.27 1.13 -10.24
C ASP A 51 -3.26 -0.38 -10.50
N HIS A 52 -4.45 -0.98 -10.51
CA HIS A 52 -4.61 -2.43 -10.71
C HIS A 52 -4.13 -2.90 -12.10
N ALA A 53 -3.99 -1.98 -13.06
CA ALA A 53 -3.42 -2.25 -14.37
C ALA A 53 -1.89 -2.35 -14.35
N ASN A 54 -1.22 -1.87 -13.29
CA ASN A 54 0.23 -1.78 -13.19
C ASN A 54 0.79 -2.74 -12.12
N CYS A 55 0.68 -4.04 -12.42
CA CYS A 55 1.14 -5.16 -11.58
C CYS A 55 2.65 -5.09 -11.21
N GLU A 56 3.43 -4.27 -11.93
CA GLU A 56 4.85 -4.05 -11.65
C GLU A 56 5.12 -3.51 -10.24
N ILE A 57 4.19 -2.72 -9.67
CA ILE A 57 4.37 -2.10 -8.37
C ILE A 57 4.32 -3.16 -7.28
N GLY A 58 3.31 -4.04 -7.32
CA GLY A 58 3.17 -5.14 -6.37
C GLY A 58 4.42 -6.03 -6.33
N CYS A 59 4.97 -6.34 -7.51
CA CYS A 59 6.20 -7.12 -7.65
C CYS A 59 7.46 -6.37 -7.15
N ARG A 60 7.52 -5.04 -7.28
CA ARG A 60 8.61 -4.21 -6.75
C ARG A 60 8.52 -4.05 -5.23
N THR A 61 7.34 -3.84 -4.67
CA THR A 61 7.13 -3.75 -3.22
C THR A 61 7.36 -5.07 -2.51
N ALA A 62 6.85 -6.20 -3.04
CA ALA A 62 7.03 -7.51 -2.44
C ALA A 62 8.52 -7.91 -2.37
N ARG A 63 9.26 -7.68 -3.47
CA ARG A 63 10.71 -7.93 -3.53
C ARG A 63 11.52 -7.04 -2.59
N ARG A 64 11.03 -5.85 -2.26
CA ARG A 64 11.72 -4.91 -1.35
C ARG A 64 11.38 -5.16 0.11
N ALA A 65 10.13 -5.52 0.42
CA ALA A 65 9.71 -5.93 1.76
C ALA A 65 10.49 -7.18 2.23
N GLN A 66 10.67 -8.18 1.36
CA GLN A 66 11.43 -9.39 1.68
C GLN A 66 12.95 -9.17 1.81
N ARG A 67 13.51 -8.11 1.20
CA ARG A 67 14.93 -7.75 1.38
C ARG A 67 15.20 -6.93 2.63
N SER A 68 14.20 -6.26 3.20
CA SER A 68 14.39 -5.35 4.34
C SER A 68 14.36 -6.05 5.70
N THR A 69 14.01 -7.34 5.75
CA THR A 69 14.06 -8.16 6.98
C THR A 69 15.33 -8.99 7.10
N ALA A 70 16.35 -8.70 6.28
CA ALA A 70 17.67 -9.31 6.35
C ALA A 70 18.71 -8.27 6.81
N THR A 71 18.53 -7.72 8.01
CA THR A 71 19.60 -7.10 8.83
C THR A 71 19.13 -7.15 10.28
#